data_AF-A0A815K0A2-F1
#
_entry.id   AF-A0A815K0A2-F1
#
_cell.length_a   1.000
_cell.length_b   1.000
_cell.length_c   1.000
_cell.angle_alpha   90.00
_cell.angle_beta   90.00
_cell.angle_gamma   90.00
#
_symmetry.space_group_name_H-M   'P 1'
#
loop_
_entity.id
_entity.type
_entity.pdbx_description
1 polymer ?
#
loop_
_entity_poly.entity_id
_entity_poly.type
_entity_poly.pdbx_seq_one_letter_code
_entity_poly.pdbx_strand_id
1 'polypeptide(L)'
;MAAIDLIWQTNAFPTSFNTDWSIEYGNESNDYLLRSIPRAFQNSTCTCVTSNQCRQPLRIGPPGLLLPGLVVGCSPMDGLRMSTLECFFSSDCINIILNYLDYYTQIDGSPPTDFVPPVEPTLIVAALNSSTPPRFSSDTPIGQLIDDLFIEEWLNTSTYESYFATCAPSTCQYQNAETHNVWYVITSLLGLYGGLTVTLRFIVWNSVQFYQKIKRRFHFRRIKVTIINE
;
A
#
# COMPACT_ATOMS: atom_id res chain seq x y z
N MET A 1 10.43 14.47 24.74
CA MET A 1 10.06 14.65 23.32
C MET A 1 10.40 13.45 22.44
N ALA A 2 11.49 12.70 22.67
CA ALA A 2 11.81 11.51 21.86
C ALA A 2 10.89 10.28 22.05
N ALA A 3 10.10 10.21 23.13
CA ALA A 3 9.20 9.07 23.40
C ALA A 3 7.88 9.14 22.61
N ILE A 4 7.47 10.33 22.15
CA ILE A 4 6.24 10.51 21.38
C ILE A 4 6.43 10.01 19.94
N ASP A 5 7.63 10.18 19.38
CA ASP A 5 7.95 9.74 18.01
C ASP A 5 8.01 8.21 17.85
N LEU A 6 8.27 7.46 18.92
CA LEU A 6 8.24 6.00 18.89
C LEU A 6 6.81 5.42 18.82
N ILE A 7 5.81 6.18 19.25
CA ILE A 7 4.39 5.78 19.19
C ILE A 7 3.85 5.89 17.75
N TRP A 8 4.46 6.74 16.92
CA TRP A 8 4.11 6.88 15.51
C TRP A 8 4.84 5.91 14.58
N GLN A 9 5.83 5.16 15.10
CA GLN A 9 6.52 4.10 14.32
C GLN A 9 5.78 2.75 14.36
N THR A 10 4.73 2.60 15.17
CA THR A 10 3.76 1.51 15.05
C THR A 10 2.77 1.84 13.93
N ASN A 11 2.49 0.86 13.05
CA ASN A 11 1.62 1.00 11.87
C ASN A 11 0.43 1.94 12.13
N ALA A 12 0.41 3.11 11.49
CA ALA A 12 -0.59 4.15 11.73
C ALA A 12 -2.04 3.68 11.51
N PHE A 13 -2.25 2.63 10.72
CA PHE A 13 -3.57 2.10 10.35
C PHE A 13 -4.25 1.29 11.48
N PRO A 14 -3.66 0.22 12.04
CA PRO A 14 -4.24 -0.46 13.21
C PRO A 14 -4.33 0.44 14.44
N THR A 15 -3.39 1.40 14.54
CA THR A 15 -3.36 2.32 15.67
C THR A 15 -4.43 3.41 15.59
N SER A 16 -4.76 3.90 14.39
CA SER A 16 -5.86 4.87 14.22
C SER A 16 -7.24 4.31 14.57
N PHE A 17 -7.43 2.99 14.44
CA PHE A 17 -8.69 2.34 14.79
C PHE A 17 -8.71 1.73 16.20
N ASN A 18 -7.60 1.82 16.97
CA ASN A 18 -7.45 1.17 18.29
C ASN A 18 -7.90 -0.31 18.29
N THR A 19 -7.71 -1.01 17.17
CA THR A 19 -8.24 -2.37 16.99
C THR A 19 -7.30 -3.44 17.57
N ASP A 20 -6.01 -3.10 17.65
CA ASP A 20 -4.92 -3.98 18.11
C ASP A 20 -4.42 -3.71 19.52
N TRP A 21 -4.52 -2.46 19.97
CA TRP A 21 -3.88 -1.95 21.18
C TRP A 21 -4.72 -0.83 21.77
N SER A 22 -4.78 -0.78 23.10
CA SER A 22 -5.37 0.29 23.88
C SER A 22 -4.25 1.06 24.59
N ILE A 23 -4.38 2.38 24.67
CA ILE A 23 -3.48 3.22 25.44
C ILE A 23 -4.23 3.68 26.69
N GLU A 24 -3.73 3.28 27.84
CA GLU A 24 -4.24 3.73 29.14
C GLU A 24 -3.32 4.79 29.74
N TYR A 25 -3.93 5.85 30.27
CA TYR A 25 -3.23 6.86 31.04
C TYR A 25 -3.22 6.44 32.50
N GLY A 26 -2.04 6.43 33.13
CA GLY A 26 -1.96 6.18 34.55
C GLY A 26 -2.32 7.41 35.38
N ASN A 27 -2.81 7.16 36.60
CA ASN A 27 -3.03 8.22 37.59
C ASN A 27 -1.83 8.28 38.57
N GLU A 28 -1.81 9.24 39.50
CA GLU A 28 -0.76 9.41 40.52
C GLU A 28 -0.50 8.16 41.38
N SER A 29 -1.46 7.24 41.42
CA SER A 29 -1.39 5.95 42.12
C SER A 29 -0.84 4.78 41.27
N ASN A 30 -0.59 4.98 39.97
CA ASN A 30 -0.03 3.97 39.08
C ASN A 30 1.47 4.22 38.86
N ASP A 31 2.27 3.14 38.77
CA ASP A 31 3.72 3.23 38.48
C ASP A 31 4.05 3.59 37.02
N TYR A 32 3.05 4.02 36.23
CA TYR A 32 3.20 4.35 34.81
C TYR A 32 2.41 5.60 34.45
N LEU A 33 2.95 6.43 33.57
CA LEU A 33 2.24 7.57 32.98
C LEU A 33 1.37 7.14 31.79
N LEU A 34 1.87 6.19 30.99
CA LEU A 34 1.22 5.66 29.81
C LEU A 34 1.48 4.16 29.72
N ARG A 35 0.44 3.36 29.45
CA ARG A 35 0.55 1.91 29.27
C ARG A 35 -0.16 1.49 27.99
N SER A 36 0.58 0.82 27.12
CA SER A 36 0.01 0.13 25.96
C SER A 36 -0.43 -1.27 26.34
N ILE A 37 -1.68 -1.61 26.11
CA ILE A 37 -2.23 -2.94 26.37
C ILE A 37 -2.67 -3.56 25.04
N PRO A 38 -2.12 -4.71 24.65
CA PRO A 38 -2.57 -5.37 23.45
C PRO A 38 -3.96 -5.95 23.64
N ARG A 39 -4.76 -5.94 22.57
CA ARG A 39 -6.06 -6.58 22.59
C ARG A 39 -5.90 -8.08 22.76
N ALA A 40 -6.58 -8.62 23.77
CA ALA A 40 -6.67 -10.04 24.04
C ALA A 40 -8.10 -10.53 23.74
N PHE A 41 -8.21 -11.71 23.14
CA PHE A 41 -9.48 -12.37 22.89
C PHE A 41 -9.76 -13.45 23.95
N GLN A 42 -10.99 -13.98 23.97
CA GLN A 42 -11.64 -14.77 25.06
C GLN A 42 -10.79 -15.81 25.82
N ASN A 43 -9.67 -16.30 25.29
CA ASN A 43 -8.83 -17.30 25.94
C ASN A 43 -7.50 -16.77 26.53
N SER A 44 -7.27 -15.44 26.54
CA SER A 44 -6.05 -14.75 27.02
C SER A 44 -4.72 -15.11 26.32
N THR A 45 -4.63 -16.27 25.67
CA THR A 45 -3.48 -16.74 24.90
C THR A 45 -3.43 -16.14 23.50
N CYS A 46 -4.57 -15.74 22.95
CA CYS A 46 -4.64 -15.09 21.65
C CYS A 46 -4.66 -13.58 21.84
N THR A 47 -3.50 -12.96 21.65
CA THR A 47 -3.32 -11.51 21.65
C THR A 47 -2.81 -11.05 20.29
N CYS A 48 -3.13 -9.81 19.91
CA CYS A 48 -2.66 -9.23 18.65
C CYS A 48 -1.14 -9.01 18.60
N VAL A 49 -0.45 -9.17 19.73
CA VAL A 49 1.03 -9.21 19.79
C VAL A 49 1.56 -10.59 19.43
N THR A 50 0.85 -11.66 19.82
CA THR A 50 1.29 -13.04 19.61
C THR A 50 0.92 -13.60 18.24
N SER A 51 -0.22 -13.17 17.67
CA SER A 51 -0.72 -13.66 16.39
C SER A 51 -1.73 -12.70 15.79
N ASN A 52 -1.66 -12.48 14.48
CA ASN A 52 -2.67 -11.72 13.72
C ASN A 52 -3.89 -12.57 13.34
N GLN A 53 -3.87 -13.89 13.59
CA GLN A 53 -4.97 -14.81 13.31
C GLN A 53 -6.01 -14.85 14.43
N CYS A 54 -5.84 -14.03 15.46
CA CYS A 54 -6.80 -13.95 16.53
C CYS A 54 -8.10 -13.33 16.04
N ARG A 55 -9.21 -14.01 16.33
CA ARG A 55 -10.55 -13.58 15.97
C ARG A 55 -11.55 -13.88 17.07
N GLN A 56 -12.59 -13.06 17.14
CA GLN A 56 -13.75 -13.30 17.96
C GLN A 56 -15.02 -12.92 17.19
N PRO A 57 -16.15 -13.62 17.42
CA PRO A 57 -17.38 -13.26 16.74
C PRO A 57 -17.82 -11.82 17.04
N LEU A 58 -18.29 -11.11 16.01
CA LEU A 58 -18.76 -9.74 16.15
C LEU A 58 -20.05 -9.71 16.96
N ARG A 59 -20.08 -8.86 17.99
CA ARG A 59 -21.26 -8.61 18.82
C ARG A 59 -21.59 -7.12 18.79
N ILE A 60 -22.87 -6.82 18.57
CA ILE A 60 -23.40 -5.47 18.38
C ILE A 60 -24.42 -5.16 19.48
N GLY A 61 -24.29 -3.96 20.08
CA GLY A 61 -25.15 -3.47 21.16
C GLY A 61 -25.12 -4.30 22.45
N PRO A 62 -25.74 -3.85 23.54
CA PRO A 62 -26.16 -4.68 24.67
C PRO A 62 -27.57 -5.24 24.39
N PRO A 63 -27.85 -6.56 24.55
CA PRO A 63 -27.13 -7.60 25.28
C PRO A 63 -26.03 -8.37 24.50
N GLY A 64 -25.46 -7.81 23.44
CA GLY A 64 -24.38 -8.43 22.67
C GLY A 64 -24.92 -9.36 21.59
N LEU A 65 -25.69 -8.80 20.64
CA LEU A 65 -26.28 -9.57 19.55
C LEU A 65 -25.17 -10.09 18.63
N LEU A 66 -25.11 -11.41 18.45
CA LEU A 66 -24.14 -12.08 17.60
C LEU A 66 -24.53 -11.94 16.13
N LEU A 67 -23.62 -11.47 15.29
CA LEU A 67 -23.83 -11.46 13.85
C LEU A 67 -23.18 -12.70 13.22
N PRO A 68 -23.93 -13.53 12.47
CA PRO A 68 -23.40 -14.71 11.81
C PRO A 68 -22.36 -14.30 10.76
N GLY A 69 -21.31 -15.12 10.63
CA GLY A 69 -20.22 -14.89 9.69
C GLY A 69 -19.26 -13.73 9.97
N LEU A 70 -19.67 -12.69 10.69
CA LEU A 70 -18.83 -11.53 10.96
C LEU A 70 -17.95 -11.72 12.19
N VAL A 71 -16.66 -11.45 12.06
CA VAL A 71 -15.67 -11.55 13.14
C VAL A 71 -14.85 -10.28 13.27
N VAL A 72 -14.44 -10.00 14.51
CA VAL A 72 -13.46 -8.96 14.81
C VAL A 72 -12.10 -9.61 14.94
N GLY A 73 -11.16 -9.11 14.14
CA GLY A 73 -9.75 -9.49 14.19
C GLY A 73 -8.90 -8.42 14.87
N CYS A 74 -7.60 -8.61 14.76
CA CYS A 74 -6.59 -7.67 15.21
C CYS A 74 -6.66 -6.35 14.44
N SER A 75 -6.64 -6.41 13.10
CA SER A 75 -6.97 -5.26 12.26
C SER A 75 -8.37 -5.39 11.64
N PRO A 76 -9.01 -4.28 11.20
CA PRO A 76 -10.25 -4.34 10.44
C PRO A 76 -10.14 -5.21 9.18
N MET A 77 -8.97 -5.18 8.52
CA MET A 77 -8.71 -5.96 7.32
C MET A 77 -8.59 -7.46 7.62
N ASP A 78 -7.89 -7.83 8.69
CA ASP A 78 -7.77 -9.23 9.12
C ASP A 78 -9.14 -9.77 9.55
N GLY A 79 -9.90 -8.97 10.32
CA GLY A 79 -11.28 -9.30 10.70
C GLY A 79 -12.18 -9.49 9.48
N LEU A 80 -12.09 -8.60 8.50
CA LEU A 80 -12.84 -8.72 7.24
C LEU A 80 -12.46 -9.99 6.48
N ARG A 81 -11.17 -10.26 6.28
CA ARG A 81 -10.71 -11.47 5.57
C ARG A 81 -11.13 -12.76 6.26
N MET A 82 -11.20 -12.76 7.59
CA MET A 82 -11.64 -13.91 8.38
C MET A 82 -13.16 -14.04 8.50
N SER A 83 -13.91 -12.99 8.16
CA SER A 83 -15.37 -13.00 8.16
C SER A 83 -15.91 -13.73 6.92
N THR A 84 -17.18 -14.12 6.96
CA THR A 84 -17.91 -14.74 5.86
C THR A 84 -19.09 -13.84 5.44
N LEU A 85 -19.76 -14.19 4.33
CA LEU A 85 -20.90 -13.41 3.82
C LEU A 85 -22.26 -13.87 4.37
N GLU A 86 -22.29 -14.80 5.33
CA GLU A 86 -23.52 -15.37 5.91
C GLU A 86 -24.60 -14.33 6.25
N CYS A 87 -24.22 -13.25 6.95
CA CYS A 87 -25.15 -12.19 7.32
C CYS A 87 -25.79 -11.49 6.11
N PHE A 88 -25.08 -11.39 4.98
CA PHE A 88 -25.54 -10.68 3.79
C PHE A 88 -26.57 -11.47 2.96
N PHE A 89 -26.76 -12.76 3.25
CA PHE A 89 -27.85 -13.56 2.69
C PHE A 89 -29.16 -13.45 3.50
N SER A 90 -29.12 -12.81 4.68
CA SER A 90 -30.30 -12.59 5.53
C SER A 90 -30.71 -11.13 5.54
N SER A 91 -31.95 -10.85 5.11
CA SER A 91 -32.53 -9.51 5.18
C SER A 91 -32.55 -8.96 6.61
N ASP A 92 -32.83 -9.82 7.59
CA ASP A 92 -32.92 -9.43 8.99
C ASP A 92 -31.56 -9.02 9.54
N CYS A 93 -30.51 -9.76 9.20
CA CYS A 93 -29.15 -9.44 9.63
C CYS A 93 -28.64 -8.12 9.04
N ILE A 94 -28.92 -7.87 7.75
CA ILE A 94 -28.61 -6.59 7.11
C ILE A 94 -29.36 -5.44 7.79
N ASN A 95 -30.66 -5.61 8.07
CA ASN A 95 -31.47 -4.60 8.74
C ASN A 95 -30.93 -4.27 10.14
N ILE A 96 -30.47 -5.27 10.89
CA ILE A 96 -29.80 -5.07 12.18
C ILE A 96 -28.57 -4.17 12.04
N ILE A 97 -27.70 -4.44 11.05
CA ILE A 97 -26.50 -3.63 10.79
C ILE A 97 -26.88 -2.19 10.44
N LEU A 98 -27.83 -2.00 9.52
CA LEU A 98 -28.23 -0.69 9.04
C LEU A 98 -28.83 0.17 10.17
N ASN A 99 -29.74 -0.40 10.95
CA ASN A 99 -30.36 0.29 12.08
C ASN A 99 -29.33 0.64 13.16
N TYR A 100 -28.35 -0.23 13.39
CA TYR A 100 -27.26 0.06 14.29
C TYR A 100 -26.40 1.22 13.77
N LEU A 101 -25.97 1.18 12.50
CA LEU A 101 -25.17 2.27 11.92
C LEU A 101 -25.91 3.61 11.93
N ASP A 102 -27.20 3.62 11.57
CA ASP A 102 -28.03 4.84 11.62
C ASP A 102 -28.04 5.44 13.02
N TYR A 103 -28.25 4.61 14.05
CA TYR A 103 -28.20 5.05 15.45
C TYR A 103 -26.83 5.63 15.85
N TYR A 104 -25.73 4.97 15.47
CA TYR A 104 -24.38 5.45 15.77
C TYR A 104 -24.09 6.82 15.18
N THR A 105 -24.65 7.12 14.01
CA THR A 105 -24.41 8.41 13.33
C THR A 105 -25.23 9.56 13.92
N GLN A 106 -26.27 9.27 14.72
CA GLN A 106 -27.19 10.29 15.24
C GLN A 106 -26.83 10.82 16.64
N ILE A 107 -25.96 10.12 17.41
CA ILE A 107 -25.69 10.46 18.82
C ILE A 107 -24.19 10.48 19.10
N ASP A 108 -23.55 11.64 18.95
CA ASP A 108 -22.20 12.02 19.47
C ASP A 108 -20.99 11.10 19.15
N GLY A 109 -21.21 9.95 18.49
CA GLY A 109 -20.25 8.85 18.35
C GLY A 109 -20.28 7.82 19.48
N SER A 110 -21.18 7.95 20.46
CA SER A 110 -21.26 7.06 21.62
C SER A 110 -22.16 5.83 21.38
N PRO A 111 -21.71 4.60 21.75
CA PRO A 111 -22.48 3.38 21.57
C PRO A 111 -23.75 3.35 22.46
N PRO A 112 -24.92 2.90 21.94
CA PRO A 112 -26.15 2.77 22.73
C PRO A 112 -25.94 1.85 23.94
N THR A 113 -26.42 2.29 25.11
CA THR A 113 -26.46 1.46 26.32
C THR A 113 -27.63 0.47 26.35
N ASP A 114 -28.63 0.66 25.48
CA ASP A 114 -29.80 -0.22 25.30
C ASP A 114 -30.21 -0.22 23.82
N PHE A 115 -29.56 -1.03 22.98
CA PHE A 115 -29.94 -1.15 21.58
C PHE A 115 -31.03 -2.21 21.43
N VAL A 116 -32.24 -1.78 21.11
CA VAL A 116 -33.32 -2.66 20.65
C VAL A 116 -33.46 -2.44 19.15
N PRO A 117 -33.32 -3.49 18.31
CA PRO A 117 -33.52 -3.33 16.88
C PRO A 117 -34.93 -2.79 16.62
N PRO A 118 -35.08 -1.73 15.80
CA PRO A 118 -36.38 -1.15 15.52
C PRO A 118 -37.25 -2.16 14.75
N VAL A 119 -38.56 -2.10 14.99
CA VAL A 119 -39.57 -3.03 14.45
C VAL A 119 -39.76 -2.85 12.93
N GLU A 120 -39.39 -1.70 12.39
CA GLU A 120 -39.52 -1.36 10.97
C GLU A 120 -38.19 -0.78 10.45
N PRO A 121 -37.61 -1.30 9.35
CA PRO A 121 -36.36 -0.81 8.79
C PRO A 121 -36.57 0.54 8.06
N THR A 122 -35.69 1.50 8.30
CA THR A 122 -35.71 2.82 7.65
C THR A 122 -35.17 2.79 6.22
N LEU A 123 -34.34 1.79 5.88
CA LEU A 123 -33.71 1.61 4.58
C LEU A 123 -33.88 0.15 4.13
N ILE A 124 -34.44 -0.05 2.94
CA ILE A 124 -34.61 -1.37 2.34
C ILE A 124 -33.40 -1.66 1.46
N VAL A 125 -32.51 -2.51 1.95
CA VAL A 125 -31.39 -3.07 1.15
C VAL A 125 -31.72 -4.52 0.82
N ALA A 126 -31.56 -4.89 -0.44
CA ALA A 126 -31.80 -6.26 -0.89
C ALA A 126 -30.70 -7.19 -0.36
N ALA A 127 -31.10 -8.31 0.24
CA ALA A 127 -30.19 -9.39 0.60
C ALA A 127 -29.62 -10.07 -0.65
N LEU A 128 -28.45 -10.70 -0.51
CA LEU A 128 -27.85 -11.50 -1.57
C LEU A 128 -28.75 -12.68 -1.93
N ASN A 129 -28.81 -12.99 -3.21
CA ASN A 129 -29.66 -14.05 -3.73
C ASN A 129 -28.98 -15.41 -3.56
N SER A 130 -29.69 -16.37 -2.93
CA SER A 130 -29.23 -17.76 -2.80
C SER A 130 -29.73 -18.68 -3.94
N SER A 131 -30.41 -18.14 -4.96
CA SER A 131 -31.16 -18.93 -5.95
C SER A 131 -30.29 -19.58 -7.04
N THR A 132 -29.07 -19.10 -7.26
CA THR A 132 -28.11 -19.72 -8.19
C THR A 132 -27.05 -20.45 -7.38
N PRO A 133 -26.66 -21.70 -7.71
CA PRO A 133 -25.61 -22.41 -6.98
C PRO A 133 -24.30 -21.61 -7.10
N PRO A 134 -23.87 -20.94 -6.02
CA PRO A 134 -22.67 -20.12 -6.09
C PRO A 134 -21.45 -21.03 -6.12
N ARG A 135 -20.37 -20.58 -6.76
CA ARG A 135 -19.07 -21.28 -6.67
C ARG A 135 -18.60 -21.28 -5.21
N PHE A 136 -18.95 -20.24 -4.46
CA PHE A 136 -18.59 -20.08 -3.04
C PHE A 136 -19.82 -20.21 -2.13
N SER A 137 -19.71 -21.01 -1.08
CA SER A 137 -20.72 -21.07 -0.01
C SER A 137 -20.79 -19.74 0.75
N SER A 138 -21.92 -19.46 1.41
CA SER A 138 -22.08 -18.32 2.34
C SER A 138 -21.01 -18.29 3.43
N ASP A 139 -20.53 -19.47 3.83
CA ASP A 139 -19.58 -19.69 4.93
C ASP A 139 -18.11 -19.57 4.47
N THR A 140 -17.90 -19.26 3.19
CA THR A 140 -16.56 -19.08 2.64
C THR A 140 -15.96 -17.78 3.21
N PRO A 141 -14.73 -17.80 3.75
CA PRO A 141 -14.08 -16.59 4.23
C PRO A 141 -13.91 -15.57 3.11
N ILE A 142 -14.27 -14.32 3.37
CA ILE A 142 -14.11 -13.18 2.45
C ILE A 142 -12.66 -13.08 1.96
N GLY A 143 -11.68 -13.45 2.78
CA GLY A 143 -10.28 -13.52 2.37
C GLY A 143 -10.05 -14.42 1.14
N GLN A 144 -10.72 -15.59 1.08
CA GLN A 144 -10.65 -16.48 -0.07
C GLN A 144 -11.37 -15.88 -1.28
N LEU A 145 -12.51 -15.22 -1.06
CA LEU A 145 -13.23 -14.52 -2.14
C LEU A 145 -12.38 -13.42 -2.75
N ILE A 146 -11.67 -12.63 -1.92
CA ILE A 146 -10.74 -11.59 -2.38
C ILE A 146 -9.60 -12.22 -3.20
N ASP A 147 -9.02 -13.31 -2.72
CA ASP A 147 -7.92 -13.99 -3.42
C ASP A 147 -8.38 -14.55 -4.79
N ASP A 148 -9.64 -14.98 -4.90
CA ASP A 148 -10.30 -15.40 -6.14
C ASP A 148 -11.03 -14.27 -6.89
N LEU A 149 -10.81 -13.00 -6.50
CA LEU A 149 -11.39 -11.79 -7.11
C LEU A 149 -12.92 -11.76 -7.15
N PHE A 150 -13.60 -12.49 -6.27
CA PHE A 150 -15.07 -12.67 -6.24
C PHE A 150 -15.64 -13.22 -7.55
N ILE A 151 -14.85 -14.00 -8.30
CA ILE A 151 -15.28 -14.53 -9.60
C ILE A 151 -16.09 -15.81 -9.39
N GLU A 152 -17.42 -15.70 -9.52
CA GLU A 152 -18.35 -16.82 -9.46
C GLU A 152 -18.29 -17.68 -10.74
N GLU A 153 -18.38 -17.06 -11.92
CA GLU A 153 -18.38 -17.74 -13.20
C GLU A 153 -17.52 -17.02 -14.24
N TRP A 154 -16.78 -17.79 -15.04
CA TRP A 154 -16.06 -17.29 -16.20
C TRP A 154 -16.92 -17.49 -17.45
N LEU A 155 -17.36 -16.38 -18.06
CA LEU A 155 -18.01 -16.43 -19.36
C LEU A 155 -16.94 -16.55 -20.46
N ASN A 156 -16.84 -17.74 -21.06
CA ASN A 156 -15.89 -18.01 -22.15
C ASN A 156 -16.24 -17.29 -23.47
N THR A 157 -17.41 -16.65 -23.56
CA THR A 157 -17.87 -15.88 -24.73
C THR A 157 -17.84 -14.38 -24.47
N SER A 158 -16.75 -13.88 -23.91
CA SER A 158 -16.54 -12.45 -23.76
C SER A 158 -15.97 -11.87 -25.06
N THR A 159 -16.79 -11.15 -25.82
CA THR A 159 -16.31 -10.32 -26.93
C THR A 159 -15.73 -9.04 -26.35
N TYR A 160 -14.41 -9.04 -26.13
CA TYR A 160 -13.69 -7.88 -25.61
C TYR A 160 -13.54 -6.72 -26.61
N GLU A 161 -14.15 -6.81 -27.80
CA GLU A 161 -14.05 -5.78 -28.84
C GLU A 161 -14.51 -4.40 -28.36
N SER A 162 -15.61 -4.31 -27.62
CA SER A 162 -16.11 -3.02 -27.09
C SER A 162 -15.19 -2.42 -26.03
N TYR A 163 -14.63 -3.27 -25.16
CA TYR A 163 -13.65 -2.87 -24.15
C TYR A 163 -12.36 -2.35 -24.80
N PHE A 164 -11.81 -3.11 -25.74
CA PHE A 164 -10.61 -2.68 -26.46
C PHE A 164 -10.84 -1.47 -27.36
N ALA A 165 -12.03 -1.32 -27.95
CA ALA A 165 -12.39 -0.13 -28.72
C ALA A 165 -12.46 1.13 -27.84
N THR A 166 -12.92 0.99 -26.59
CA THR A 166 -12.98 2.10 -25.62
C THR A 166 -11.60 2.46 -25.08
N CYS A 167 -10.76 1.46 -24.84
CA CYS A 167 -9.40 1.64 -24.33
C CYS A 167 -8.35 1.85 -25.43
N ALA A 168 -8.75 1.88 -26.71
CA ALA A 168 -7.82 2.07 -27.82
C ALA A 168 -7.21 3.48 -27.75
N PRO A 169 -5.88 3.61 -27.61
CA PRO A 169 -5.23 4.90 -27.63
C PRO A 169 -5.38 5.52 -29.03
N SER A 170 -5.59 6.84 -29.08
CA SER A 170 -5.70 7.58 -30.35
C SER A 170 -4.42 7.55 -31.18
N THR A 171 -3.28 7.30 -30.53
CA THR A 171 -1.97 7.14 -31.17
C THR A 171 -1.21 6.00 -30.49
N CYS A 172 -0.73 5.04 -31.27
CA CYS A 172 0.13 3.97 -30.75
C CYS A 172 1.54 4.53 -30.51
N GLN A 173 2.02 4.44 -29.27
CA GLN A 173 3.43 4.65 -28.96
C GLN A 173 4.10 3.29 -28.81
N TYR A 174 5.00 2.98 -29.74
CA TYR A 174 5.85 1.80 -29.64
C TYR A 174 7.04 2.17 -28.77
N GLN A 175 7.07 1.66 -27.55
CA GLN A 175 8.29 1.68 -26.76
C GLN A 175 9.15 0.52 -27.26
N ASN A 176 10.10 0.84 -28.14
CA ASN A 176 11.11 -0.13 -28.54
C ASN A 176 11.89 -0.50 -27.28
N ALA A 177 11.55 -1.65 -26.70
CA ALA A 177 12.36 -2.27 -25.68
C ALA A 177 13.64 -2.75 -26.35
N GLU A 178 14.60 -1.85 -26.52
CA GLU A 178 15.97 -2.22 -26.85
C GLU A 178 16.48 -3.04 -25.68
N THR A 179 16.32 -4.36 -25.80
CA THR A 179 17.02 -5.31 -24.97
C THR A 179 18.50 -5.01 -25.13
N HIS A 180 19.13 -4.50 -24.08
CA HIS A 180 20.53 -4.11 -24.09
C HIS A 180 21.35 -5.39 -24.29
N ASN A 181 21.65 -5.71 -25.55
CA ASN A 181 22.34 -6.92 -25.92
C ASN A 181 23.78 -6.83 -25.38
N VAL A 182 24.26 -7.88 -24.72
CA VAL A 182 25.60 -7.92 -24.11
C VAL A 182 26.68 -7.55 -25.14
N TRP A 183 26.48 -7.91 -26.41
CA TRP A 183 27.36 -7.52 -27.51
C TRP A 183 27.45 -6.01 -27.72
N TYR A 184 26.36 -5.25 -27.54
CA TYR A 184 26.34 -3.80 -27.66
C TYR A 184 27.16 -3.11 -26.56
N VAL A 185 27.13 -3.66 -25.34
CA VAL A 185 27.94 -3.15 -24.23
C VAL A 185 29.44 -3.39 -24.49
N ILE A 186 29.80 -4.57 -24.99
CA ILE A 186 31.20 -4.91 -25.31
C ILE A 186 31.75 -4.03 -26.44
N THR A 187 31.01 -3.87 -27.53
CA THR A 187 31.45 -3.03 -28.66
C THR A 187 31.57 -1.56 -28.26
N SER A 188 30.68 -1.07 -27.38
CA SER A 188 30.75 0.30 -26.85
C SER A 188 31.99 0.53 -25.98
N LEU A 189 32.35 -0.43 -25.11
CA LEU A 189 33.55 -0.34 -24.28
C LEU A 189 34.84 -0.38 -25.11
N LEU A 190 34.90 -1.25 -26.12
CA LEU A 190 36.04 -1.31 -27.05
C LEU A 190 36.18 -0.02 -27.86
N GLY A 191 35.06 0.54 -28.33
CA GLY A 191 35.02 1.82 -29.04
C GLY A 191 35.50 2.98 -28.17
N LEU A 192 35.08 3.02 -26.90
CA LEU A 192 35.47 4.07 -25.96
C LEU A 192 36.97 4.00 -25.62
N TYR A 193 37.50 2.81 -25.34
CA TYR A 193 38.93 2.64 -25.04
C TYR A 193 39.82 2.99 -26.25
N GLY A 194 39.43 2.53 -27.44
CA GLY A 194 40.15 2.82 -28.68
C GLY A 194 40.10 4.31 -29.03
N GLY A 195 38.91 4.91 -29.00
CA GLY A 195 38.69 6.32 -29.32
C GLY A 195 39.40 7.25 -28.34
N LEU A 196 39.34 6.96 -27.04
CA LEU A 196 39.97 7.78 -26.00
C LEU A 196 41.49 7.82 -26.17
N THR A 197 42.12 6.67 -26.44
CA THR A 197 43.58 6.58 -26.57
C THR A 197 44.10 7.38 -27.78
N VAL A 198 43.41 7.28 -28.92
CA VAL A 198 43.78 8.00 -30.15
C VAL A 198 43.58 9.50 -29.98
N THR A 199 42.44 9.90 -29.42
CA THR A 199 42.09 11.32 -29.21
C THR A 199 43.06 11.98 -28.22
N LEU A 200 43.39 11.31 -27.13
CA LEU A 200 44.34 11.83 -26.13
C LEU A 200 45.74 12.02 -26.72
N ARG A 201 46.23 11.08 -27.51
CA ARG A 201 47.52 11.22 -28.22
C ARG A 201 47.53 12.41 -29.17
N PHE A 202 46.44 12.60 -29.92
CA PHE A 202 46.30 13.74 -30.82
C PHE A 202 46.29 15.08 -30.07
N ILE A 203 45.55 15.16 -28.96
CA ILE A 203 45.51 16.36 -28.12
C ILE A 203 46.89 16.66 -27.54
N VAL A 204 47.56 15.67 -26.92
CA VAL A 204 48.88 15.86 -26.31
C VAL A 204 49.90 16.35 -27.34
N TRP A 205 49.94 15.75 -28.54
CA TRP A 205 50.83 16.19 -29.61
C TRP A 205 50.60 17.66 -29.98
N ASN A 206 49.33 18.05 -30.19
CA ASN A 206 48.98 19.42 -30.53
C ASN A 206 49.28 20.41 -29.40
N SER A 207 48.97 20.05 -28.15
CA SER A 207 49.25 20.87 -26.96
C SER A 207 50.74 21.13 -26.78
N VAL A 208 51.59 20.11 -26.97
CA VAL A 208 53.06 20.27 -26.87
C VAL A 208 53.59 21.18 -27.98
N GLN A 209 53.16 20.98 -29.23
CA GLN A 209 53.55 21.84 -30.35
C GLN A 209 53.13 23.29 -30.13
N PHE A 210 51.92 23.51 -29.61
CA PHE A 210 51.40 24.82 -29.29
C PHE A 210 52.22 25.50 -28.19
N TYR A 211 52.50 24.78 -27.10
CA TYR A 211 53.36 25.27 -26.02
C TYR A 211 54.76 25.65 -26.52
N GLN A 212 55.38 24.81 -27.34
CA GLN A 212 56.69 25.09 -27.93
C GLN A 212 56.66 26.33 -28.85
N LYS A 213 55.60 26.50 -29.67
CA LYS A 213 55.42 27.70 -30.50
C LYS A 213 55.30 28.97 -29.65
N ILE A 214 54.55 28.92 -28.55
CA ILE A 214 54.41 30.04 -27.61
C ILE A 214 55.75 30.37 -26.96
N LYS A 215 56.46 29.37 -26.41
CA LYS A 215 57.77 29.57 -25.77
C LYS A 215 58.79 30.18 -26.74
N ARG A 216 58.85 29.69 -27.99
CA ARG A 216 59.72 30.26 -29.04
C ARG A 216 59.36 31.72 -29.35
N ARG A 217 58.06 32.06 -29.44
CA ARG A 217 57.62 33.45 -29.66
C ARG A 217 58.01 34.38 -28.50
N PHE A 218 57.89 33.94 -27.25
CA PHE A 218 58.29 34.73 -26.09
C PHE A 218 59.82 34.88 -25.96
N HIS A 219 60.60 33.85 -26.29
CA HIS A 219 62.06 33.91 -26.32
C HIS A 219 62.57 34.91 -27.38
N PHE A 220 62.01 34.89 -28.60
CA PHE A 220 62.34 35.87 -29.64
C PHE A 220 61.95 37.31 -29.26
N ARG A 221 60.82 37.49 -28.55
CA ARG A 221 60.43 38.80 -28.02
C ARG A 221 61.41 39.31 -26.95
N ARG A 222 61.95 38.43 -26.09
CA ARG A 222 62.98 38.82 -25.11
C ARG A 222 64.30 39.22 -25.77
N ILE A 223 64.80 38.44 -26.74
CA ILE A 223 66.05 38.77 -27.46
C ILE A 223 65.94 40.10 -28.21
N LYS A 224 64.80 40.36 -28.88
CA LYS A 224 64.60 41.66 -29.56
C LYS A 224 64.63 42.84 -28.58
N VAL A 225 64.10 42.70 -27.37
CA VAL A 225 64.14 43.79 -26.37
C VAL A 225 65.56 44.03 -25.84
N THR A 226 66.41 43.01 -25.80
CA THR A 226 67.81 43.18 -25.38
C THR A 226 68.67 43.86 -26.46
N ILE A 227 68.43 43.60 -27.75
CA ILE A 227 69.20 44.20 -28.86
C ILE A 227 68.83 45.67 -29.13
N ILE A 228 67.68 46.16 -28.65
CA ILE A 228 67.26 47.58 -28.81
C ILE A 228 67.83 48.47 -27.69
N ASN A 229 68.42 47.87 -26.64
CA ASN A 229 68.92 48.58 -25.46
C ASN A 229 70.47 48.61 -25.36
N GLU A 230 71.18 48.28 -26.44
CA GLU A 230 72.61 48.59 -26.67
C GLU A 230 72.74 49.56 -27.85
#